data_AF-A0AAW0EGY8-F1
#
_entry.id   AF-A0AAW0EGY8-F1
#
_cell.length_a   1.000
_cell.length_b   1.000
_cell.length_c   1.000
_cell.angle_alpha   90.00
_cell.angle_beta   90.00
_cell.angle_gamma   90.00
#
_symmetry.space_group_name_H-M   'P 1'
#
loop_
_entity.id
_entity.type
_entity.pdbx_description
1 polymer ?
#
loop_
_entity_poly.entity_id
_entity_poly.type
_entity_poly.pdbx_seq_one_letter_code
_entity_poly.pdbx_strand_id
1 'polypeptide(L)' 'MGQKKLATRSKVKPFIKVVNYSHLFPTRYQIELEGLKNAVVADTFKEPSQREDAKKNIKKLLEERYTSGKNRWFFQPLRF' A
#
# COMPACT_ATOMS: atom_id res chain seq x y z
N MET A 1 21.10 -10.26 -6.93
CA MET A 1 20.51 -10.99 -5.79
C MET A 1 19.92 -12.29 -6.32
N GLY A 2 20.03 -13.40 -5.59
CA GLY A 2 19.37 -14.65 -5.98
C GLY A 2 17.84 -14.54 -5.97
N GLN A 3 17.14 -15.32 -6.80
CA GLN A 3 15.69 -15.22 -7.00
C GLN A 3 14.89 -15.32 -5.70
N LYS A 4 15.21 -16.27 -4.81
CA LYS A 4 14.55 -16.43 -3.50
C LYS A 4 14.70 -15.17 -2.61
N LYS A 5 15.89 -14.58 -2.61
CA LYS A 5 16.20 -13.36 -1.82
C LYS A 5 15.49 -12.13 -2.39
N LEU A 6 15.39 -12.03 -3.71
CA LEU A 6 14.63 -10.99 -4.39
C LEU A 6 13.15 -11.07 -4.00
N ALA A 7 12.54 -12.26 -4.11
CA ALA A 7 11.13 -12.47 -3.77
C ALA A 7 10.78 -12.13 -2.31
N THR A 8 11.71 -12.34 -1.38
CA THR A 8 11.47 -12.02 0.04
C THR A 8 11.58 -10.52 0.30
N ARG A 9 12.51 -9.83 -0.36
CA ARG A 9 12.71 -8.38 -0.21
C ARG A 9 11.69 -7.53 -0.95
N SER A 10 11.02 -8.08 -1.96
CA SER A 10 9.94 -7.40 -2.68
C SER A 10 8.58 -7.44 -1.98
N LYS A 11 8.48 -8.11 -0.82
CA LYS A 11 7.21 -8.20 -0.07
C LYS A 11 6.86 -6.87 0.58
N VAL A 12 5.59 -6.47 0.47
CA VAL A 12 5.07 -5.24 1.07
C VAL A 12 4.12 -5.59 2.21
N LYS A 13 4.22 -4.88 3.34
CA LYS A 13 3.29 -4.98 4.48
C LYS A 13 2.41 -3.73 4.53
N PRO A 14 1.19 -3.75 3.96
CA PRO A 14 0.32 -2.59 3.95
C PRO A 14 -0.37 -2.35 5.30
N PHE A 15 -0.86 -1.13 5.48
CA PHE A 15 -1.76 -0.75 6.57
C PHE A 15 -2.91 0.10 6.02
N ILE A 16 -4.01 0.15 6.77
CA ILE A 16 -5.18 0.96 6.46
C ILE A 16 -5.50 1.74 7.74
N LYS A 17 -5.70 3.06 7.63
CA LYS A 17 -5.93 3.94 8.77
C LYS A 17 -6.82 5.12 8.38
N VAL A 18 -7.74 5.50 9.26
CA VAL A 18 -8.45 6.78 9.17
C VAL A 18 -7.56 7.85 9.78
N VAL A 19 -7.29 8.92 9.04
CA VAL A 19 -6.31 9.96 9.41
C VAL A 19 -6.93 11.34 9.20
N ASN A 20 -6.77 12.23 10.17
CA ASN A 20 -7.13 13.64 10.04
C ASN A 20 -6.17 14.35 9.08
N TYR A 21 -6.66 15.29 8.27
CA TYR A 21 -5.85 16.08 7.33
C TYR A 21 -4.65 16.78 8.00
N SER A 22 -4.78 17.24 9.25
CA SER A 22 -3.67 17.87 9.98
C SER A 22 -2.50 16.91 10.26
N HIS A 23 -2.70 15.60 10.16
CA HIS A 23 -1.65 14.58 10.36
C HIS A 23 -1.01 14.12 9.04
N LEU A 24 -1.33 14.76 7.92
CA LEU A 24 -0.79 14.43 6.59
C LEU A 24 0.08 15.58 6.08
N PHE A 25 1.29 15.24 5.61
CA PHE A 25 2.07 16.14 4.78
C PHE A 25 1.71 15.87 3.31
N PRO A 26 1.02 16.81 2.62
CA PRO A 26 0.72 16.64 1.21
C PRO A 26 2.02 16.64 0.40
N THR A 27 2.11 15.74 -0.59
CA THR A 27 3.28 15.64 -1.46
C THR A 27 2.88 15.90 -2.91
N ARG A 28 3.84 16.35 -3.72
CA ARG A 28 3.62 16.59 -5.16
C ARG A 28 3.45 15.31 -5.98
N TYR A 29 3.77 14.15 -5.41
CA TYR A 29 3.71 12.87 -6.11
C TYR A 29 2.29 12.31 -6.06
N GLN A 30 1.83 11.76 -7.19
CA GLN A 30 0.52 11.12 -7.30
C GLN A 30 0.68 9.62 -7.52
N ILE A 31 -0.32 8.87 -7.05
CA ILE A 31 -0.45 7.43 -7.28
C ILE A 31 -1.80 7.20 -7.95
N GLU A 32 -1.78 6.54 -9.10
CA GLU A 32 -3.01 6.12 -9.78
C GLU A 32 -3.75 5.13 -8.88
N LEU A 33 -5.00 5.44 -8.52
CA LEU A 33 -5.80 4.65 -7.60
C LEU A 33 -6.59 3.52 -8.28
N GLU A 34 -6.31 3.18 -9.54
CA GLU A 34 -6.94 2.06 -10.21
C GLU A 34 -6.69 0.76 -9.43
N GLY A 35 -7.79 0.10 -9.04
CA GLY A 35 -7.81 -1.09 -8.17
C GLY A 35 -7.87 -0.80 -6.66
N LEU A 36 -7.53 0.42 -6.21
CA LEU A 36 -7.53 0.79 -4.78
C LEU A 36 -8.76 1.63 -4.37
N LYS A 37 -9.39 2.34 -5.31
CA LYS A 37 -10.45 3.33 -5.05
C LYS A 37 -11.67 2.79 -4.28
N ASN A 38 -11.96 1.49 -4.39
CA ASN A 38 -13.07 0.83 -3.69
C ASN A 38 -12.61 -0.27 -2.74
N ALA A 39 -11.30 -0.47 -2.57
CA ALA A 39 -10.75 -1.51 -1.70
C ALA A 39 -10.90 -1.16 -0.21
N VAL A 40 -11.07 0.12 0.11
CA VAL A 40 -11.24 0.63 1.48
C VAL A 40 -12.48 1.51 1.52
N VAL A 41 -13.47 1.06 2.27
CA VAL A 41 -14.73 1.78 2.51
C VAL A 41 -14.93 1.94 4.02
N ALA A 42 -15.74 2.89 4.46
CA ALA A 42 -16.03 3.11 5.88
C ALA A 42 -16.47 1.82 6.61
N ASP A 43 -17.21 0.95 5.92
CA ASP A 43 -17.67 -0.33 6.48
C ASP A 43 -16.53 -1.31 6.76
N THR A 44 -15.46 -1.28 5.97
CA THR A 44 -14.29 -2.17 6.16
C THR A 44 -13.61 -2.00 7.51
N PHE A 45 -13.89 -0.89 8.21
CA PHE A 45 -13.36 -0.63 9.54
C PHE A 45 -14.23 -1.17 10.67
N LYS A 46 -15.47 -1.62 10.42
CA LYS A 46 -16.37 -2.14 11.46
C LYS A 46 -15.88 -3.48 12.01
N GLU A 47 -15.49 -4.38 11.11
CA GLU A 47 -15.12 -5.76 11.42
C GLU A 47 -13.61 -5.99 11.24
N PRO A 48 -12.90 -6.64 12.18
CA PRO A 48 -11.48 -6.97 12.03
C PRO A 48 -11.18 -7.87 10.84
N SER A 49 -12.06 -8.83 10.53
CA SER A 49 -11.95 -9.77 9.40
C SER A 49 -11.87 -9.03 8.06
N GLN A 50 -12.76 -8.05 7.86
CA GLN A 50 -12.80 -7.23 6.65
C GLN A 50 -11.52 -6.39 6.48
N ARG A 51 -10.93 -5.91 7.59
CA ARG A 51 -9.63 -5.21 7.54
C ARG A 51 -8.51 -6.11 7.07
N GLU A 52 -8.52 -7.38 7.47
CA GLU A 52 -7.51 -8.35 7.01
C GLU A 52 -7.65 -8.65 5.53
N ASP A 53 -8.86 -8.85 5.03
CA ASP A 53 -9.10 -9.14 3.62
C ASP A 53 -8.79 -7.94 2.72
N ALA A 54 -9.13 -6.72 3.16
CA ALA A 54 -8.73 -5.50 2.48
C ALA A 54 -7.19 -5.38 2.41
N LYS A 55 -6.47 -5.67 3.50
CA LYS A 55 -4.99 -5.67 3.51
C LYS A 55 -4.41 -6.71 2.56
N LYS A 56 -4.99 -7.91 2.47
CA LYS A 56 -4.54 -8.96 1.53
C LYS A 56 -4.69 -8.50 0.08
N ASN A 57 -5.81 -7.84 -0.25
CA ASN A 57 -6.03 -7.30 -1.59
C ASN A 57 -5.04 -6.18 -1.93
N ILE A 58 -4.90 -5.20 -1.04
CA ILE A 58 -3.96 -4.08 -1.20
C ILE A 58 -2.52 -4.58 -1.34
N LYS A 59 -2.14 -5.61 -0.57
CA LYS A 59 -0.80 -6.19 -0.64
C LYS A 59 -0.47 -6.68 -2.05
N LYS A 60 -1.36 -7.44 -2.69
CA LYS A 60 -1.14 -7.97 -4.05
C LYS A 60 -0.90 -6.83 -5.05
N LEU A 61 -1.79 -5.83 -5.03
CA LEU A 61 -1.71 -4.67 -5.92
C LEU A 61 -0.43 -3.84 -5.72
N LEU A 62 0.01 -3.64 -4.47
CA LEU A 62 1.25 -2.92 -4.17
C LEU A 62 2.50 -3.71 -4.57
N GLU A 63 2.51 -5.04 -4.39
CA GLU A 63 3.61 -5.90 -4.83
C GLU A 63 3.74 -5.91 -6.36
N GLU A 64 2.63 -5.95 -7.11
CA GLU A 64 2.61 -5.83 -8.58
C GLU A 64 3.11 -4.45 -9.07
N ARG A 65 2.73 -3.37 -8.38
CA ARG A 65 3.25 -2.01 -8.69
C ARG A 65 4.73 -1.88 -8.41
N TYR A 66 5.20 -2.49 -7.33
CA TYR A 66 6.62 -2.49 -6.97
C TYR A 66 7.47 -3.23 -8.01
N THR A 67 7.02 -4.40 -8.48
CA THR A 67 7.75 -5.19 -9.49
C THR A 67 7.73 -4.55 -10.88
N SER A 68 6.64 -3.86 -11.24
CA SER A 68 6.57 -3.07 -12.49
C SER A 68 7.38 -1.78 -12.46
N GLY A 69 7.92 -1.38 -11.30
CA GLY A 69 8.78 -0.19 -11.17
C GLY A 69 8.03 1.14 -11.26
N LYS A 70 6.70 1.11 -11.16
CA LYS A 70 5.86 2.32 -11.07
C LYS A 70 5.97 2.95 -9.68
N ASN A 71 5.76 4.26 -9.59
CA ASN A 71 5.74 5.01 -8.32
C ASN A 71 6.98 4.77 -7.42
N ARG A 72 8.20 4.78 -7.99
CA ARG A 72 9.46 4.47 -7.28
C ARG A 72 9.62 5.21 -5.94
N TRP A 73 9.26 6.49 -5.90
CA TRP A 73 9.35 7.32 -4.69
C TRP A 73 8.47 6.78 -3.54
N PHE A 74 7.28 6.26 -3.84
CA PHE A 74 6.36 5.72 -2.84
C PHE A 74 6.90 4.47 -2.13
N PHE A 75 7.68 3.65 -2.84
CA PHE A 75 8.28 2.42 -2.28
C PHE A 75 9.65 2.65 -1.65
N GLN A 76 10.17 3.89 -1.67
CA GLN A 76 11.41 4.24 -1.01
C GLN A 76 11.12 4.66 0.45
N PRO A 77 11.81 4.09 1.45
CA PRO A 77 11.62 4.49 2.84
C PRO A 77 12.07 5.94 3.04
N LEU A 78 11.23 6.74 3.68
CA LEU A 78 11.59 8.09 4.12
C LEU A 78 12.64 7.98 5.24
N ARG A 79 13.80 8.59 5.03
CA ARG A 79 14.87 8.66 6.03
C ARG A 79 14.80 10.02 6.70
N PHE A 80 14.69 10.03 8.02
CA PHE A 80 14.78 11.19 8.88
C PHE A 80 15.72 10.86 10.04
#